data_AF-A0A914IZN9-F1
#
_entry.id   AF-A0A914IZN9-F1
#
_cell.length_a   1.000
_cell.length_b   1.000
_cell.length_c   1.000
_cell.angle_alpha   90.00
_cell.angle_beta   90.00
_cell.angle_gamma   90.00
#
_symmetry.space_group_name_H-M   'P 1'
#
loop_
_entity.id
_entity.type
_entity.pdbx_description
1 polymer ?
#
loop_
_entity_poly.entity_id
_entity_poly.type
_entity_poly.pdbx_seq_one_letter_code
_entity_poly.pdbx_strand_id
1 'polypeptide(L)'
;MPITRLSEWVLVSQRWTRMSQMSNYQVHDKVEPELVFVMIPGNPGNEGFYEHFGQKILEEMEENSIKLKMDFYTVSHLNHVELPQRMEKSSKLGKHGQFFAFFRFYLLFFR
;
A
#
# COMPACT_ATOMS: atom_id res chain seq x y z
N MET A 1 -12.19 4.32 -15.66
CA MET A 1 -10.80 4.71 -15.96
C MET A 1 -9.92 3.49 -15.72
N PRO A 2 -8.81 3.28 -16.44
CA PRO A 2 -7.99 2.09 -16.20
C PRO A 2 -7.45 2.12 -14.77
N ILE A 3 -7.73 1.07 -13.99
CA ILE A 3 -7.15 0.87 -12.67
C ILE A 3 -5.64 0.75 -12.85
N THR A 4 -4.88 1.63 -12.21
CA THR A 4 -3.43 1.57 -12.22
C THR A 4 -2.94 0.78 -11.03
N ARG A 5 -1.97 -0.10 -11.24
CA ARG A 5 -1.35 -0.89 -10.18
C ARG A 5 0.15 -0.62 -10.13
N LEU A 6 0.63 -0.30 -8.93
CA LEU A 6 2.05 -0.16 -8.65
C LEU A 6 2.40 -1.05 -7.46
N SER A 7 3.41 -1.91 -7.60
CA SER A 7 3.95 -2.69 -6.49
C SER A 7 5.39 -2.29 -6.24
N GLU A 8 5.73 -2.03 -4.98
CA GLU A 8 7.05 -1.58 -4.57
C GLU A 8 7.46 -2.18 -3.22
N TRP A 9 8.76 -2.18 -2.97
CA TRP A 9 9.31 -2.51 -1.65
C TRP A 9 9.51 -1.23 -0.86
N VAL A 10 8.88 -1.15 0.30
CA VAL A 10 8.97 -0.02 1.22
C VAL A 10 9.59 -0.46 2.55
N LEU A 11 10.28 0.48 3.19
CA LEU A 11 10.87 0.25 4.50
C LEU A 11 9.85 0.56 5.58
N VAL A 12 9.46 -0.45 6.38
CA VAL A 12 8.53 -0.31 7.50
C VAL A 12 9.19 -0.91 8.74
N SER A 13 9.41 -0.11 9.78
CA SER A 13 10.04 -0.56 11.04
C SER A 13 11.32 -1.39 10.83
N GLN A 14 12.24 -0.89 10.00
CA GLN A 14 13.52 -1.55 9.65
C GLN A 14 13.39 -2.89 8.90
N ARG A 15 12.22 -3.19 8.33
CA ARG A 15 11.98 -4.40 7.54
C ARG A 15 11.47 -4.05 6.15
N TRP A 16 11.92 -4.79 5.14
CA TRP A 16 11.44 -4.65 3.77
C TRP A 16 10.05 -5.27 3.65
N THR A 17 9.09 -4.42 3.29
CA THR A 17 7.69 -4.81 3.14
C THR A 17 7.26 -4.54 1.71
N ARG A 18 6.73 -5.57 1.04
CA ARG A 18 6.14 -5.38 -0.28
C ARG A 18 4.77 -4.73 -0.10
N MET A 19 4.49 -3.72 -0.91
CA MET A 19 3.22 -3.04 -0.93
C MET A 19 2.72 -2.96 -2.37
N SER A 20 1.41 -3.09 -2.55
CA SER A 20 0.71 -2.85 -3.80
C SER A 20 -0.25 -1.68 -3.60
N GLN A 21 -0.18 -0.68 -4.47
CA GLN A 21 -1.15 0.40 -4.61
C GLN A 21 -2.01 0.14 -5.85
N MET A 22 -3.32 0.29 -5.70
CA MET A 22 -4.26 0.39 -6.80
C MET A 22 -5.00 1.72 -6.72
N SER A 23 -5.16 2.39 -7.86
CA SER A 23 -5.80 3.71 -7.90
C SER A 23 -6.78 3.78 -9.07
N ASN A 24 -7.90 4.49 -8.91
CA ASN A 24 -8.85 4.77 -10.00
C ASN A 24 -8.48 6.01 -10.84
N TYR A 25 -7.27 6.54 -10.66
CA TYR A 25 -6.69 7.65 -11.40
C TYR A 25 -5.24 7.33 -11.80
N GLN A 26 -4.63 8.16 -12.65
CA GLN A 26 -3.23 7.98 -13.01
C GLN A 26 -2.32 8.51 -11.90
N VAL A 27 -1.54 7.61 -11.29
CA VAL A 27 -0.63 7.89 -10.16
C VAL A 27 0.41 8.98 -10.48
N HIS A 28 0.69 9.24 -11.77
CA HIS A 28 1.68 10.24 -12.20
C HIS A 28 1.21 11.70 -12.06
N ASP A 29 -0.07 11.96 -11.84
CA ASP A 29 -0.64 13.31 -11.93
C ASP A 29 -0.44 14.21 -10.69
N LYS A 30 0.42 13.84 -9.72
CA LYS A 30 0.50 14.52 -8.39
C LYS A 30 -0.89 14.75 -7.77
N VAL A 31 -1.80 13.83 -8.02
CA VAL A 31 -3.15 13.88 -7.49
C VAL A 31 -3.13 13.36 -6.06
N GLU A 32 -3.66 14.15 -5.12
CA GLU A 32 -3.89 13.68 -3.76
C GLU A 32 -5.19 12.86 -3.73
N PRO A 33 -5.18 11.64 -3.17
CA PRO A 33 -6.38 10.83 -3.01
C PRO A 33 -7.31 11.50 -1.97
N GLU A 34 -8.61 11.42 -2.21
CA GLU A 34 -9.64 11.89 -1.27
C GLU A 34 -9.96 10.80 -0.22
N LEU A 35 -9.73 9.53 -0.57
CA LEU A 35 -9.93 8.38 0.32
C LEU A 35 -8.81 7.37 0.15
N VAL A 36 -8.30 6.88 1.27
CA VAL A 36 -7.25 5.85 1.29
C VAL A 36 -7.71 4.66 2.11
N PHE A 37 -7.69 3.48 1.48
CA PHE A 37 -7.83 2.20 2.17
C PHE A 37 -6.47 1.56 2.33
N VAL A 38 -6.19 1.03 3.53
CA VAL A 38 -4.97 0.26 3.81
C VAL A 38 -5.38 -1.10 4.34
N MET A 39 -5.06 -2.15 3.58
CA MET A 39 -5.31 -3.53 3.93
C MET A 39 -4.02 -4.21 4.38
N ILE A 40 -4.06 -4.76 5.59
CA ILE A 40 -2.96 -5.55 6.16
C ILE A 40 -3.49 -6.97 6.38
N PRO A 41 -3.07 -7.94 5.57
CA PRO A 41 -3.46 -9.34 5.71
C PRO A 41 -2.91 -9.90 7.03
N GLY A 42 -3.77 -10.57 7.80
CA GLY A 42 -3.35 -11.27 9.02
C GLY A 42 -2.49 -12.52 8.74
N ASN A 43 -2.72 -13.19 7.60
CA ASN A 43 -1.97 -14.37 7.17
C ASN A 43 -1.06 -14.06 5.97
N PRO A 44 0.20 -14.53 5.97
CA PRO A 44 1.05 -14.49 4.77
C PRO A 44 0.38 -15.17 3.57
N GLY A 45 0.52 -14.60 2.38
CA GLY A 45 -0.02 -15.16 1.13
C GLY A 45 -1.44 -14.70 0.79
N ASN A 46 -2.11 -13.96 1.68
CA ASN A 46 -3.45 -13.44 1.41
C ASN A 46 -3.46 -12.13 0.63
N GLU A 47 -2.31 -11.55 0.29
CA GLU A 47 -2.24 -10.29 -0.45
C GLU A 47 -3.02 -10.30 -1.77
N GLY A 48 -3.05 -11.44 -2.48
CA GLY A 48 -3.82 -11.57 -3.72
C GLY A 48 -5.33 -11.45 -3.51
N PHE A 49 -5.84 -11.88 -2.35
CA PHE A 49 -7.26 -11.72 -2.01
C PHE A 49 -7.61 -10.24 -1.81
N TYR A 50 -6.79 -9.50 -1.05
CA TYR A 50 -7.03 -8.07 -0.80
C TYR A 50 -6.83 -7.23 -2.06
N GLU A 51 -5.89 -7.62 -2.92
CA GLU A 51 -5.74 -7.02 -4.25
C GLU A 51 -7.00 -7.22 -5.10
N HIS A 52 -7.54 -8.44 -5.14
CA HIS A 52 -8.78 -8.71 -5.88
C HIS A 52 -9.98 -7.95 -5.29
N PHE A 53 -10.08 -7.89 -3.97
CA PHE A 53 -11.13 -7.13 -3.28
C PHE A 53 -11.05 -5.63 -3.57
N GLY A 54 -9.85 -5.05 -3.51
CA GLY A 54 -9.64 -3.63 -3.83
C GLY A 54 -9.98 -3.32 -5.29
N GLN A 55 -9.61 -4.20 -6.22
CA GLN A 55 -10.01 -4.06 -7.62
C GLN A 55 -11.55 -4.04 -7.76
N LYS A 56 -12.25 -4.95 -7.09
CA LYS A 56 -13.73 -5.00 -7.11
C LYS A 56 -14.39 -3.73 -6.58
N ILE A 57 -13.83 -3.12 -5.53
CA ILE A 57 -14.32 -1.83 -5.03
C ILE A 57 -14.13 -0.73 -6.07
N LEU A 58 -12.95 -0.65 -6.70
CA LEU A 58 -12.67 0.38 -7.71
C LEU A 58 -13.55 0.22 -8.96
N GLU A 59 -13.81 -1.02 -9.39
CA GLU A 59 -14.75 -1.34 -10.47
C GLU A 59 -16.18 -0.88 -10.11
N GLU A 60 -16.68 -1.23 -8.92
CA GLU A 60 -18.01 -0.83 -8.46
C GLU A 60 -18.18 0.70 -8.39
N MET A 61 -17.15 1.41 -7.93
CA MET A 61 -17.17 2.88 -7.90
C MET A 61 -17.27 3.49 -9.29
N GLU A 62 -16.58 2.90 -10.27
CA GLU A 62 -16.67 3.32 -11.67
C GLU A 62 -18.07 3.06 -12.24
N GLU A 63 -18.62 1.86 -12.01
CA GLU A 63 -19.97 1.48 -12.46
C GLU A 63 -21.04 2.42 -11.90
N ASN A 64 -20.91 2.84 -10.64
CA ASN A 64 -21.82 3.77 -9.98
C ASN A 64 -21.48 5.25 -10.22
N SER A 65 -20.54 5.57 -11.11
CA SER A 65 -20.11 6.94 -11.43
C SER A 65 -19.67 7.77 -10.22
N ILE A 66 -19.12 7.10 -9.19
CA ILE A 66 -18.58 7.75 -7.99
C ILE A 66 -17.25 8.41 -8.35
N LYS A 67 -17.23 9.74 -8.42
CA LYS A 67 -16.05 10.53 -8.81
C LYS A 67 -15.07 10.82 -7.66
N LEU A 68 -14.89 9.85 -6.76
CA LEU A 68 -13.98 9.97 -5.62
C LEU A 68 -12.62 9.41 -6.00
N LYS A 69 -11.55 10.19 -5.84
CA LYS A 69 -10.17 9.71 -6.05
C LYS A 69 -9.77 8.82 -4.89
N MET A 70 -9.52 7.56 -5.17
CA MET A 70 -9.27 6.56 -4.15
C MET A 70 -7.96 5.83 -4.40
N ASP A 71 -7.17 5.70 -3.32
CA ASP A 71 -6.04 4.78 -3.26
C ASP A 71 -6.38 3.58 -2.40
N PHE A 72 -6.06 2.40 -2.92
CA PHE A 72 -6.18 1.15 -2.20
C PHE A 72 -4.79 0.51 -2.05
N TYR A 73 -4.28 0.48 -0.82
CA TYR A 73 -3.02 -0.14 -0.49
C TYR A 73 -3.25 -1.54 0.09
N THR A 74 -2.53 -2.51 -0.45
CA THR A 74 -2.36 -3.83 0.16
C THR A 74 -0.92 -3.98 0.59
N VAL A 75 -0.71 -4.16 1.89
CA VAL A 75 0.60 -4.47 2.46
C VAL A 75 0.75 -5.99 2.39
N SER A 76 1.67 -6.52 1.59
CA SER A 76 1.99 -7.95 1.70
C SER A 76 2.54 -8.17 3.11
N HIS A 77 2.14 -9.29 3.74
CA HIS A 77 2.52 -9.64 5.11
C HIS A 77 3.94 -9.15 5.43
N LEU A 78 4.11 -8.42 6.55
CA LEU A 78 5.38 -7.82 6.94
C LEU A 78 6.45 -8.90 6.91
N ASN A 79 7.19 -8.99 5.80
CA ASN A 79 8.23 -9.97 5.67
C ASN A 79 9.25 -9.59 6.73
N HIS A 80 9.54 -10.52 7.63
CA HIS A 80 10.51 -10.35 8.71
C HIS A 80 11.95 -10.22 8.22
N VAL A 81 12.16 -9.90 6.93
CA VAL A 81 13.47 -9.76 6.33
C VAL A 81 14.07 -8.46 6.84
N GLU A 82 15.02 -8.62 7.76
CA GLU A 82 15.82 -7.54 8.28
C GLU A 82 16.51 -6.80 7.13
N LEU A 83 16.65 -5.49 7.29
CA LEU A 83 17.39 -4.69 6.34
C LEU A 83 18.86 -5.18 6.31
N PRO A 84 19.42 -5.51 5.13
CA PRO A 84 20.84 -5.79 5.03
C PRO A 84 21.64 -4.58 5.54
N GLN A 85 22.64 -4.79 6.42
CA GLN A 85 23.44 -3.73 7.06
C GLN A 85 23.99 -2.68 6.09
N ARG A 86 24.26 -3.07 4.84
CA ARG A 86 24.75 -2.16 3.79
C ARG A 86 23.71 -1.14 3.31
N MET A 87 22.42 -1.43 3.47
CA MET A 87 21.31 -0.57 3.06
C MET A 87 20.80 0.34 4.19
N GLU A 88 21.20 0.13 5.44
CA GLU A 88 20.79 0.98 6.59
C GLU A 88 21.23 2.43 6.42
N LYS A 89 22.36 2.64 5.73
CA LYS A 89 22.94 3.97 5.50
C LYS A 89 22.33 4.72 4.32
N SER A 90 21.47 4.08 3.52
CA SER A 90 20.93 4.61 2.25
C SER A 90 19.44 4.93 2.31
N SER A 91 18.82 4.96 3.48
CA SER A 91 17.37 5.15 3.64
C SER A 91 16.94 6.61 3.39
N LYS A 92 17.07 7.09 2.15
CA LYS A 92 16.16 8.12 1.65
C LYS A 92 14.80 7.44 1.51
N LEU A 93 13.97 7.55 2.55
CA LEU A 93 12.57 7.12 2.52
C LEU A 93 11.91 7.74 1.28
N GLY A 94 11.48 6.90 0.33
CA GLY A 94 10.57 7.34 -0.73
C GLY A 94 9.28 7.89 -0.12
N LYS A 95 8.50 8.63 -0.91
CA LYS A 95 7.24 9.26 -0.44
C LYS A 95 6.32 8.29 0.29
N HIS A 96 6.26 7.03 -0.15
CA HIS A 96 5.42 6.01 0.46
C HIS A 96 6.01 5.49 1.78
N GLY A 97 7.34 5.40 1.89
CA GLY A 97 8.00 5.15 3.18
C GLY A 97 7.70 6.25 4.23
N GLN A 98 7.53 7.51 3.80
CA GLN A 98 7.13 8.61 4.70
C GLN A 98 5.67 8.50 5.13
N PHE A 99 4.77 8.11 4.22
CA PHE A 99 3.36 7.85 4.54
C PHE A 99 3.24 6.81 5.66
N PHE A 100 3.94 5.68 5.56
CA PHE A 100 3.93 4.65 6.62
C PHE A 100 4.71 5.04 7.88
N ALA A 101 5.73 5.90 7.77
CA ALA A 101 6.35 6.52 8.95
C ALA A 101 5.36 7.44 9.71
N PHE A 102 4.33 7.96 9.03
CA PHE A 102 3.21 8.69 9.65
C PHE A 102 2.19 7.73 10.27
N PHE A 103 1.95 6.56 9.68
CA PHE A 103 1.23 5.43 10.30
C PHE A 103 2.07 4.69 11.38
N ARG A 104 2.88 5.42 12.14
CA ARG A 104 3.69 4.87 13.25
C ARG A 104 2.86 4.39 14.45
N PHE A 105 1.56 4.17 14.31
CA PHE A 105 0.68 3.77 15.39
C PHE A 105 -0.29 2.66 14.92
N TYR A 106 -0.34 1.59 15.73
CA TYR A 106 -1.29 0.47 15.71
C TYR A 106 -0.98 -0.81 14.92
N LEU A 107 0.26 -1.04 14.48
CA LEU A 107 0.78 -2.41 14.31
C LEU A 107 1.48 -2.88 15.59
N LEU A 108 0.81 -2.66 16.73
CA LEU A 108 1.01 -3.52 17.90
C LEU A 108 0.38 -4.85 17.50
N PHE A 109 1.25 -5.76 17.05
CA PHE A 109 0.96 -7.17 16.88
C PHE A 109 -0.06 -7.62 17.92
N PHE A 110 -1.18 -8.20 17.47
CA PHE A 110 -1.98 -9.08 18.31
C PHE A 110 -0.99 -10.06 18.97
N ARG A 111 -0.72 -9.84 20.27
CA ARG A 111 0.05 -10.76 21.11
C ARG A 111 -0.91 -11.77 21.71
#